data_AF-A0A1F3SJM4-F1
#
_entry.id   AF-A0A1F3SJM4-F1
#
_cell.length_a   1.000
_cell.length_b   1.000
_cell.length_c   1.000
_cell.angle_alpha   90.00
_cell.angle_beta   90.00
_cell.angle_gamma   90.00
#
_symmetry.space_group_name_H-M   'P 1'
#
loop_
_entity.id
_entity.type
_entity.pdbx_description
1 polymer ?
#
loop_
_entity_poly.entity_id
_entity_poly.type
_entity_poly.pdbx_seq_one_letter_code
_entity_poly.pdbx_strand_id
1 'polypeptide(L)'
;MTLLYLFFSIALLIIGHFILIPRSLRYYSLEFFNFCPLPNHLRAISLRYFIYSLGGVALGALQFPLSSLPLIALFVTLFSATIIFDLDLEIIPDWIHWLGIPAAVIAVFLMPHESFLSRSIAIILPFGLLAFNFVCAKFNLVEGLGRGDIKLLIWLSLLAGPSIYAVFFLAVVIGLLQNMHRLLRMRSETFPFGPSIIYAFILFFTNDSLWVNSSKFHY
;
A
#
# COMPACT_ATOMS: atom_id res chain seq x y z
N MET A 1 17.40 15.45 18.98
CA MET A 1 16.07 15.13 18.43
C MET A 1 16.14 14.72 16.96
N THR A 2 16.75 15.52 16.07
CA THR A 2 16.85 15.20 14.62
C THR A 2 17.54 13.87 14.30
N LEU A 3 18.68 13.58 14.94
CA LEU A 3 19.40 12.31 14.80
C LEU A 3 18.57 11.08 15.21
N LEU A 4 17.65 11.25 16.17
CA LEU A 4 16.79 10.18 16.65
C LEU A 4 15.75 9.78 15.60
N TYR A 5 15.12 10.75 14.93
CA TYR A 5 14.15 10.49 13.87
C TYR A 5 14.80 9.82 12.65
N LEU A 6 16.01 10.26 12.29
CA LEU A 6 16.78 9.64 11.23
C LEU A 6 17.15 8.19 11.59
N PHE A 7 17.66 7.95 12.80
CA PHE A 7 18.01 6.62 13.29
C PHE A 7 16.80 5.68 13.27
N PHE A 8 15.64 6.13 13.76
CA PHE A 8 14.43 5.32 13.77
C PHE A 8 13.92 5.00 12.36
N SER A 9 14.01 5.96 11.44
CA SER A 9 13.61 5.76 10.03
C SER A 9 14.51 4.73 9.34
N ILE A 10 15.83 4.79 9.58
CA ILE A 10 16.79 3.80 9.09
C ILE A 10 16.51 2.44 9.74
N ALA A 11 16.23 2.38 11.04
CA ALA A 11 15.90 1.14 11.72
C ALA A 11 14.65 0.48 11.12
N LEU A 12 13.60 1.24 10.80
CA LEU A 12 12.40 0.72 10.12
C LEU A 12 12.71 0.13 8.73
N LEU A 13 13.54 0.81 7.94
CA LEU A 13 13.99 0.29 6.64
C LEU A 13 14.77 -1.02 6.79
N ILE A 14 15.67 -1.09 7.77
CA ILE A 14 16.48 -2.28 8.09
C ILE A 14 15.57 -3.42 8.56
N ILE A 15 14.63 -3.17 9.46
CA ILE A 15 13.65 -4.16 9.94
C ILE A 15 12.83 -4.69 8.76
N GLY A 16 12.33 -3.81 7.89
CA GLY A 16 11.59 -4.21 6.70
C GLY A 16 12.42 -5.11 5.77
N HIS A 17 13.66 -4.70 5.48
CA HIS A 17 14.52 -5.41 4.54
C HIS A 17 15.07 -6.74 5.08
N PHE A 18 15.49 -6.79 6.36
CA PHE A 18 16.17 -7.96 6.93
C PHE A 18 15.26 -8.90 7.71
N ILE A 19 14.09 -8.45 8.15
CA ILE A 19 13.19 -9.27 8.98
C ILE A 19 11.93 -9.66 8.19
N LEU A 20 11.24 -8.69 7.60
CA LEU A 20 9.93 -8.94 6.99
C LEU A 20 10.06 -9.67 5.64
N ILE A 21 10.99 -9.21 4.79
CA ILE A 21 11.19 -9.77 3.45
C ILE A 21 11.78 -11.18 3.47
N PRO A 22 12.85 -11.48 4.23
CA PRO A 22 13.39 -12.82 4.25
C PRO A 22 12.41 -13.81 4.87
N ARG A 23 11.58 -13.39 5.85
CA ARG A 23 10.53 -14.24 6.40
C ARG A 23 9.43 -14.52 5.39
N SER A 24 8.96 -13.51 4.65
CA SER A 24 7.93 -13.75 3.63
C SER A 24 8.46 -14.59 2.47
N LEU A 25 9.64 -14.25 1.94
CA LEU A 25 10.28 -15.03 0.88
C LEU A 25 10.63 -16.44 1.35
N ARG A 26 11.02 -16.63 2.61
CA ARG A 26 11.28 -17.97 3.18
C ARG A 26 10.00 -18.74 3.45
N TYR A 27 8.90 -18.10 3.82
CA TYR A 27 7.59 -18.76 3.92
C TYR A 27 7.17 -19.31 2.56
N TYR A 28 7.27 -18.49 1.50
CA TYR A 28 7.01 -18.94 0.14
C TYR A 28 8.03 -19.97 -0.38
N SER A 29 9.30 -19.87 0.02
CA SER A 29 10.31 -20.86 -0.35
C SER A 29 10.14 -22.19 0.39
N LEU A 30 9.65 -22.19 1.64
CA LEU A 30 9.48 -23.40 2.45
C LEU A 30 8.29 -24.25 1.99
N GLU A 31 7.24 -23.64 1.43
CA GLU A 31 6.18 -24.38 0.75
C GLU A 31 6.67 -25.06 -0.55
N PHE A 32 7.81 -24.62 -1.12
CA PHE A 32 8.33 -25.15 -2.39
C PHE A 32 9.65 -25.94 -2.28
N PHE A 33 10.58 -25.66 -1.36
CA PHE A 33 11.87 -26.35 -1.25
C PHE A 33 12.55 -26.19 0.13
N ASN A 34 13.01 -27.31 0.68
CA ASN A 34 13.87 -27.37 1.87
C ASN A 34 15.27 -26.77 1.58
N PHE A 35 15.72 -25.86 2.45
CA PHE A 35 17.14 -25.55 2.74
C PHE A 35 18.08 -25.12 1.59
N CYS A 36 17.58 -24.51 0.51
CA CYS A 36 18.45 -23.93 -0.54
C CYS A 36 18.66 -22.41 -0.36
N PRO A 37 19.81 -21.83 -0.78
CA PRO A 37 19.96 -20.37 -0.88
C PRO A 37 18.83 -19.78 -1.72
N LEU A 38 18.32 -18.59 -1.33
CA LEU A 38 17.24 -17.92 -2.06
C LEU A 38 17.56 -17.88 -3.56
N PRO A 39 16.67 -18.41 -4.42
CA PRO A 39 16.76 -18.31 -5.86
C PRO A 39 17.09 -16.89 -6.32
N ASN A 40 17.80 -16.75 -7.43
CA ASN A 40 18.24 -15.46 -7.95
C ASN A 40 17.08 -14.45 -8.14
N HIS A 41 15.88 -14.93 -8.49
CA HIS A 41 14.69 -14.08 -8.60
C HIS A 41 14.27 -13.47 -7.26
N LEU A 42 14.31 -14.22 -6.14
CA LEU A 42 13.95 -13.70 -4.82
C LEU A 42 15.01 -12.71 -4.27
N ARG A 43 16.28 -12.85 -4.67
CA ARG A 43 17.30 -11.83 -4.36
C ARG A 43 17.02 -10.51 -5.07
N ALA A 44 16.60 -10.56 -6.33
CA ALA A 44 16.22 -9.36 -7.08
C ALA A 44 15.04 -8.62 -6.43
N ILE A 45 14.05 -9.35 -5.89
CA ILE A 45 12.93 -8.80 -5.12
C ILE A 45 13.42 -8.01 -3.91
N SER A 46 14.32 -8.59 -3.11
CA SER A 46 14.86 -7.91 -1.92
C SER A 46 15.61 -6.62 -2.24
N LEU A 47 16.41 -6.61 -3.33
CA LEU A 47 17.18 -5.44 -3.75
C LEU A 47 16.27 -4.34 -4.28
N ARG A 48 15.29 -4.69 -5.13
CA ARG A 48 14.28 -3.74 -5.61
C ARG A 48 13.59 -3.07 -4.44
N TYR A 49 13.15 -3.85 -3.46
CA TYR A 49 12.49 -3.31 -2.28
C TYR A 49 13.38 -2.30 -1.54
N PHE A 50 14.65 -2.63 -1.34
CA PHE A 50 15.57 -1.73 -0.66
C PHE A 50 15.71 -0.41 -1.41
N ILE A 51 15.83 -0.46 -2.74
CA ILE A 51 15.95 0.73 -3.59
C ILE A 51 14.68 1.58 -3.54
N TYR A 52 13.49 0.98 -3.72
CA TYR A 52 12.21 1.69 -3.68
C TYR A 52 11.96 2.34 -2.32
N SER A 53 12.24 1.61 -1.24
CA SER A 53 12.02 2.10 0.13
C SER A 53 13.01 3.21 0.50
N LEU A 54 14.29 3.09 0.15
CA LEU A 54 15.28 4.14 0.36
C LEU A 54 14.95 5.40 -0.45
N GLY A 55 14.60 5.24 -1.73
CA GLY A 55 14.22 6.35 -2.60
C GLY A 55 12.98 7.09 -2.09
N GLY A 56 11.94 6.35 -1.67
CA GLY A 56 10.74 6.95 -1.11
C GLY A 56 10.98 7.71 0.20
N VAL A 57 11.83 7.20 1.09
CA VAL A 57 12.21 7.91 2.33
C VAL A 57 13.04 9.15 2.02
N ALA A 58 13.96 9.08 1.07
CA ALA A 58 14.74 10.23 0.64
C ALA A 58 13.84 11.32 0.06
N LEU A 59 12.88 10.98 -0.79
CA LEU A 59 11.89 11.94 -1.32
C LEU A 59 11.01 12.52 -0.20
N GLY A 60 10.58 11.68 0.75
CA GLY A 60 9.82 12.13 1.91
C GLY A 60 10.59 13.12 2.79
N ALA A 61 11.90 12.92 2.95
CA ALA A 61 12.78 13.84 3.69
C ALA A 61 12.93 15.21 3.04
N LEU A 62 12.72 15.31 1.72
CA LEU A 62 12.77 16.58 0.98
C LEU A 62 11.44 17.34 1.08
N GLN A 63 10.32 16.64 1.26
CA GLN A 63 8.98 17.24 1.19
C GLN A 63 8.35 17.49 2.57
N PHE A 64 8.74 16.74 3.59
CA PHE A 64 8.09 16.74 4.89
C PHE A 64 9.07 17.05 6.04
N PRO A 65 8.56 17.51 7.20
CA PRO A 65 9.40 17.74 8.38
C PRO A 65 10.14 16.47 8.83
N LEU A 66 11.35 16.65 9.38
CA LEU A 66 12.15 15.54 9.92
C LEU A 66 11.43 14.74 11.01
N SER A 67 10.49 15.36 11.75
CA SER A 67 9.69 14.69 12.79
C SER A 67 8.69 13.67 12.23
N SER A 68 8.24 13.81 10.98
CA SER A 68 7.33 12.85 10.33
C SER A 68 8.06 11.70 9.64
N LEU A 69 9.40 11.74 9.54
CA LEU A 69 10.19 10.72 8.84
C LEU A 69 9.96 9.28 9.30
N PRO A 70 9.84 8.97 10.60
CA PRO A 70 9.51 7.61 11.05
C PRO A 70 8.24 7.06 10.42
N LEU A 71 7.18 7.88 10.39
CA LEU A 71 5.88 7.50 9.86
C LEU A 71 5.92 7.36 8.34
N ILE A 72 6.60 8.27 7.66
CA ILE A 72 6.83 8.22 6.22
C ILE A 72 7.62 6.95 5.86
N ALA A 73 8.70 6.65 6.60
CA ALA A 73 9.51 5.46 6.39
C ALA A 73 8.71 4.18 6.58
N LEU A 74 7.80 4.15 7.55
CA LEU A 74 6.89 3.03 7.75
C LEU A 74 5.95 2.85 6.55
N PHE A 75 5.25 3.90 6.09
CA PHE A 75 4.33 3.77 4.96
C PHE A 75 5.04 3.51 3.63
N VAL A 76 6.17 4.15 3.37
CA VAL A 76 7.00 3.88 2.18
C VAL A 76 7.47 2.43 2.17
N THR A 77 7.87 1.89 3.33
CA THR A 77 8.23 0.48 3.51
C THR A 77 7.04 -0.42 3.14
N LEU A 78 5.85 -0.17 3.70
CA LEU A 78 4.66 -0.97 3.43
C LEU A 78 4.20 -0.87 1.96
N PHE A 79 4.23 0.32 1.36
CA PHE A 79 3.90 0.55 -0.04
C PHE A 79 4.89 -0.13 -0.97
N SER A 80 6.19 0.00 -0.72
CA SER A 80 7.23 -0.64 -1.52
C SER A 80 7.09 -2.16 -1.47
N ALA A 81 6.85 -2.72 -0.28
CA ALA A 81 6.58 -4.15 -0.13
C ALA A 81 5.35 -4.55 -0.95
N THR A 82 4.24 -3.84 -0.78
CA THR A 82 2.98 -4.15 -1.48
C THR A 82 3.15 -4.11 -3.00
N ILE A 83 3.75 -3.05 -3.54
CA ILE A 83 3.97 -2.90 -4.99
C ILE A 83 4.82 -4.06 -5.52
N ILE A 84 5.90 -4.41 -4.84
CA ILE A 84 6.83 -5.42 -5.34
C ILE A 84 6.24 -6.82 -5.21
N PHE A 85 5.64 -7.15 -4.07
CA PHE A 85 4.99 -8.45 -3.88
C PHE A 85 3.82 -8.63 -4.85
N ASP A 86 3.02 -7.59 -5.08
CA ASP A 86 1.90 -7.69 -6.02
C ASP A 86 2.38 -7.74 -7.48
N LEU A 87 3.41 -6.98 -7.86
CA LEU A 87 3.98 -7.06 -9.22
C LEU A 87 4.68 -8.38 -9.53
N ASP A 88 5.37 -8.97 -8.56
CA ASP A 88 6.21 -10.16 -8.79
C ASP A 88 5.52 -11.47 -8.43
N LEU A 89 4.61 -11.46 -7.44
CA LEU A 89 3.93 -12.66 -6.94
C LEU A 89 2.39 -12.59 -7.07
N GLU A 90 1.82 -11.46 -7.51
CA GLU A 90 0.36 -11.23 -7.60
C GLU A 90 -0.40 -11.49 -6.29
N ILE A 91 0.31 -11.36 -5.16
CA ILE A 91 -0.22 -11.57 -3.82
C ILE A 91 0.31 -10.47 -2.90
N ILE A 92 -0.57 -9.94 -2.05
CA ILE A 92 -0.20 -9.04 -0.96
C ILE A 92 -0.14 -9.85 0.35
N PRO A 93 1.04 -10.04 0.95
CA PRO A 93 1.16 -10.80 2.19
C PRO A 93 0.37 -10.20 3.36
N ASP A 94 -0.31 -11.05 4.13
CA ASP A 94 -1.17 -10.61 5.22
C ASP A 94 -0.46 -9.74 6.26
N TRP A 95 0.82 -10.01 6.57
CA TRP A 95 1.59 -9.24 7.54
C TRP A 95 1.70 -7.75 7.18
N ILE A 96 1.61 -7.40 5.90
CA ILE A 96 1.56 -6.00 5.45
C ILE A 96 0.31 -5.34 6.02
N HIS A 97 -0.84 -6.03 5.99
CA HIS A 97 -2.08 -5.51 6.55
C HIS A 97 -2.09 -5.50 8.08
N TRP A 98 -1.49 -6.52 8.71
CA TRP A 98 -1.32 -6.57 10.17
C TRP A 98 -0.47 -5.40 10.70
N LEU A 99 0.48 -4.89 9.91
CA LEU A 99 1.24 -3.69 10.25
C LEU A 99 0.55 -2.40 9.78
N GLY A 100 -0.03 -2.42 8.58
CA GLY A 100 -0.65 -1.27 7.95
C GLY A 100 -1.88 -0.74 8.68
N ILE A 101 -2.77 -1.63 9.18
CA ILE A 101 -3.97 -1.20 9.90
C ILE A 101 -3.60 -0.48 11.22
N PRO A 102 -2.80 -1.07 12.14
CA PRO A 102 -2.39 -0.35 13.35
C PRO A 102 -1.60 0.92 13.05
N ALA A 103 -0.71 0.90 12.06
CA ALA A 103 0.03 2.09 11.63
C ALA A 103 -0.90 3.21 11.17
N ALA A 104 -1.93 2.88 10.37
CA ALA A 104 -2.93 3.83 9.92
C ALA A 104 -3.75 4.40 11.09
N VAL A 105 -4.17 3.56 12.03
CA VAL A 105 -4.88 4.02 13.24
C VAL A 105 -4.03 4.99 14.05
N ILE A 106 -2.76 4.65 14.30
CA ILE A 106 -1.82 5.53 15.02
C ILE A 106 -1.63 6.84 14.25
N ALA A 107 -1.46 6.77 12.93
CA ALA A 107 -1.32 7.95 12.08
C ALA A 107 -2.53 8.88 12.18
N VAL A 108 -3.76 8.33 12.21
CA VAL A 108 -4.99 9.11 12.38
C VAL A 108 -4.99 9.85 13.72
N PHE A 109 -4.57 9.22 14.81
CA PHE A 109 -4.49 9.91 16.12
C PHE A 109 -3.43 11.01 16.16
N LEU A 110 -2.40 10.92 15.31
CA LEU A 110 -1.38 11.95 15.17
C LEU A 110 -1.80 13.09 14.21
N MET A 111 -2.86 12.89 13.42
CA MET A 111 -3.38 13.89 12.48
C MET A 111 -4.51 14.71 13.14
N PRO A 112 -4.31 16.00 13.42
CA PRO A 112 -5.29 16.82 14.15
C PRO A 112 -6.49 17.28 13.30
N HIS A 113 -6.51 16.99 12.00
CA HIS A 113 -7.38 17.69 11.05
C HIS A 113 -8.78 17.10 10.87
N GLU A 114 -9.03 15.85 11.26
CA GLU A 114 -10.34 15.23 11.08
C GLU A 114 -10.72 14.30 12.23
N SER A 115 -12.02 14.20 12.47
CA SER A 115 -12.54 13.29 13.49
C SER A 115 -12.26 11.82 13.13
N PHE A 116 -11.89 11.01 14.12
CA PHE A 116 -11.73 9.57 13.93
C PHE A 116 -13.01 8.91 13.37
N LEU A 117 -14.18 9.43 13.78
CA LEU A 117 -15.48 8.92 13.34
C LEU A 117 -15.72 9.15 11.85
N SER A 118 -15.43 10.35 11.32
CA SER A 118 -15.57 10.64 9.88
C SER A 118 -14.65 9.74 9.03
N ARG A 119 -13.45 9.44 9.52
CA ARG A 119 -12.52 8.51 8.85
C ARG A 119 -12.96 7.06 8.93
N SER A 120 -13.59 6.67 10.03
CA SER A 120 -14.13 5.32 10.21
C SER A 120 -15.29 5.03 9.26
N ILE A 121 -16.09 6.04 8.90
CA ILE A 121 -17.16 5.91 7.89
C ILE A 121 -16.59 5.55 6.51
N ALA A 122 -15.38 6.00 6.18
CA ALA A 122 -14.74 5.70 4.90
C ALA A 122 -14.43 4.21 4.70
N ILE A 123 -14.35 3.45 5.80
CA ILE A 123 -14.13 2.00 5.80
C ILE A 123 -15.34 1.23 5.23
N ILE A 124 -16.52 1.86 5.17
CA ILE A 124 -17.75 1.22 4.67
C ILE A 124 -17.56 0.71 3.23
N LEU A 125 -16.91 1.49 2.35
CA LEU A 125 -16.67 1.09 0.98
C LEU A 125 -15.86 -0.23 0.88
N PRO A 126 -14.63 -0.32 1.43
CA PRO A 126 -13.87 -1.55 1.33
C PRO A 126 -14.50 -2.72 2.10
N PHE A 127 -15.22 -2.48 3.21
CA PHE A 127 -16.00 -3.56 3.85
C PHE A 127 -17.15 -4.05 2.98
N GLY A 128 -17.84 -3.15 2.27
CA GLY A 128 -18.86 -3.51 1.28
C GLY A 128 -18.28 -4.38 0.16
N LEU A 129 -17.09 -4.02 -0.36
CA LEU A 129 -16.38 -4.84 -1.34
C LEU A 129 -15.98 -6.21 -0.78
N LEU A 130 -15.52 -6.27 0.47
CA LEU A 130 -15.18 -7.54 1.14
C LEU A 130 -16.41 -8.44 1.27
N ALA A 131 -17.53 -7.87 1.71
CA ALA A 131 -18.79 -8.57 1.84
C ALA A 131 -19.31 -9.06 0.48
N PHE A 132 -19.23 -8.23 -0.55
CA PHE A 132 -19.58 -8.60 -1.91
C PHE A 132 -18.74 -9.79 -2.40
N ASN A 133 -17.42 -9.74 -2.22
CA ASN A 133 -16.55 -10.86 -2.58
C ASN A 133 -16.88 -12.15 -1.82
N PHE A 134 -17.21 -12.05 -0.53
CA PHE A 134 -17.64 -13.21 0.25
C PHE A 134 -18.93 -13.83 -0.30
N VAL A 135 -19.88 -12.98 -0.72
CA VAL A 135 -21.11 -13.43 -1.39
C VAL A 135 -20.78 -14.10 -2.72
N CYS A 136 -19.96 -13.49 -3.57
CA CYS A 136 -19.54 -14.09 -4.85
C CYS A 136 -18.89 -15.45 -4.65
N ALA A 137 -17.95 -15.56 -3.71
CA ALA A 137 -17.29 -16.82 -3.38
C ALA A 137 -18.29 -17.89 -2.90
N LYS A 138 -19.26 -17.51 -2.08
CA LYS A 138 -20.31 -18.43 -1.60
C LYS A 138 -21.19 -18.97 -2.74
N PHE A 139 -21.42 -18.18 -3.78
CA PHE A 139 -22.25 -18.55 -4.92
C PHE A 139 -21.45 -18.99 -6.16
N ASN A 140 -20.14 -19.24 -6.03
CA ASN A 140 -19.24 -19.57 -7.14
C ASN A 140 -19.33 -18.58 -8.32
N LEU A 141 -19.58 -17.31 -8.01
CA LEU A 141 -19.52 -16.22 -8.98
C LEU A 141 -18.08 -15.75 -9.17
N VAL A 142 -17.83 -15.04 -10.27
CA VAL A 142 -16.53 -14.42 -10.54
C VAL A 142 -16.20 -13.45 -9.40
N GLU A 143 -15.10 -13.71 -8.70
CA GLU A 143 -14.58 -12.80 -7.68
C GLU A 143 -14.18 -11.48 -8.37
N GLY A 144 -14.51 -10.35 -7.74
CA GLY A 144 -14.26 -9.04 -8.32
C GLY A 144 -12.81 -8.61 -8.09
N LEU A 145 -12.61 -7.88 -6.99
CA LEU A 145 -11.31 -7.35 -6.61
C LEU A 145 -10.53 -8.37 -5.76
N GLY A 146 -9.19 -8.40 -5.81
CA GLY A 146 -8.40 -9.29 -4.95
C GLY A 146 -8.66 -9.02 -3.45
N ARG A 147 -8.71 -10.08 -2.63
CA ARG A 147 -8.90 -9.91 -1.18
C ARG A 147 -7.77 -9.10 -0.52
N GLY A 148 -6.55 -9.22 -1.04
CA GLY A 148 -5.41 -8.39 -0.63
C GLY A 148 -5.61 -6.91 -0.95
N ASP A 149 -6.11 -6.59 -2.14
CA ASP A 149 -6.41 -5.22 -2.56
C ASP A 149 -7.52 -4.58 -1.71
N ILE A 150 -8.53 -5.36 -1.35
CA ILE A 150 -9.58 -4.88 -0.44
C ILE A 150 -9.01 -4.58 0.94
N LYS A 151 -8.16 -5.46 1.49
CA LYS A 151 -7.48 -5.19 2.77
C LYS A 151 -6.57 -3.97 2.68
N LEU A 152 -5.92 -3.74 1.54
CA LEU A 152 -5.15 -2.52 1.26
C LEU A 152 -6.05 -1.28 1.34
N LEU A 153 -7.21 -1.31 0.69
CA LEU A 153 -8.18 -0.22 0.74
C LEU A 153 -8.71 0.05 2.15
N ILE A 154 -8.87 -0.96 3.01
CA ILE A 154 -9.32 -0.77 4.40
C ILE A 154 -8.38 0.17 5.13
N TRP A 155 -7.07 -0.11 5.17
CA TRP A 155 -6.17 0.74 5.95
C TRP A 155 -5.84 2.05 5.25
N LEU A 156 -5.89 2.11 3.91
CA LEU A 156 -5.83 3.37 3.19
C LEU A 156 -7.07 4.26 3.45
N SER A 157 -8.25 3.68 3.65
CA SER A 157 -9.46 4.44 3.98
C SER A 157 -9.37 5.13 5.34
N LEU A 158 -8.68 4.51 6.32
CA LEU A 158 -8.37 5.15 7.60
C LEU A 158 -7.50 6.41 7.41
N LEU A 159 -6.50 6.32 6.53
CA LEU A 159 -5.60 7.45 6.23
C LEU A 159 -6.27 8.53 5.40
N ALA A 160 -7.05 8.14 4.39
CA ALA A 160 -7.67 9.06 3.44
C ALA A 160 -8.97 9.68 3.95
N GLY A 161 -9.66 9.01 4.87
CA GLY A 161 -11.05 9.34 5.18
C GLY A 161 -11.93 9.26 3.93
N PRO A 162 -12.97 10.12 3.81
CA PRO A 162 -13.89 10.10 2.67
C PRO A 162 -13.21 10.24 1.30
N SER A 163 -12.02 10.84 1.24
CA SER A 163 -11.26 10.91 -0.02
C SER A 163 -10.92 9.56 -0.63
N ILE A 164 -11.07 8.45 0.11
CA ILE A 164 -10.88 7.10 -0.41
C ILE A 164 -11.77 6.80 -1.63
N TYR A 165 -12.97 7.39 -1.75
CA TYR A 165 -13.83 7.18 -2.91
C TYR A 165 -13.16 7.72 -4.19
N ALA A 166 -12.56 8.90 -4.11
CA ALA A 166 -11.84 9.51 -5.23
C ALA A 166 -10.54 8.75 -5.54
N VAL A 167 -9.80 8.33 -4.51
CA VAL A 167 -8.61 7.48 -4.66
C VAL A 167 -8.96 6.17 -5.35
N PHE A 168 -10.03 5.49 -4.93
CA PHE A 168 -10.48 4.24 -5.53
C PHE A 168 -10.90 4.44 -6.99
N PHE A 169 -11.67 5.50 -7.28
CA PHE A 169 -12.03 5.83 -8.65
C PHE A 169 -10.80 6.07 -9.54
N LEU A 170 -9.84 6.84 -9.05
CA LEU A 170 -8.59 7.10 -9.76
C LEU A 170 -7.78 5.81 -9.97
N ALA A 171 -7.74 4.92 -8.97
CA ALA A 171 -7.09 3.61 -9.08
C ALA A 171 -7.74 2.75 -10.16
N VAL A 172 -9.08 2.76 -10.28
CA VAL A 172 -9.80 2.06 -11.35
C VAL A 172 -9.43 2.63 -12.72
N VAL A 173 -9.37 3.95 -12.87
CA VAL A 173 -8.96 4.59 -14.13
C VAL A 173 -7.53 4.21 -14.50
N ILE A 174 -6.59 4.28 -13.55
CA ILE A 174 -5.20 3.89 -13.75
C ILE A 174 -5.11 2.41 -14.15
N GLY A 175 -5.79 1.52 -13.43
CA GLY A 175 -5.80 0.09 -13.71
C GLY A 175 -6.40 -0.22 -15.09
N LEU A 176 -7.46 0.48 -15.48
CA LEU A 176 -8.08 0.32 -16.80
C LEU A 176 -7.12 0.75 -17.92
N LEU A 177 -6.43 1.89 -17.77
CA LEU A 177 -5.43 2.33 -18.76
C LEU A 177 -4.28 1.33 -18.88
N GLN A 178 -3.81 0.77 -17.76
CA GLN A 178 -2.75 -0.24 -17.77
C GLN A 178 -3.21 -1.54 -18.43
N ASN A 179 -4.45 -1.97 -18.16
CA ASN A 179 -5.05 -3.14 -18.83
C ASN A 179 -5.24 -2.91 -20.33
N MET A 180 -5.72 -1.73 -20.75
CA MET A 180 -5.82 -1.40 -22.18
C MET A 180 -4.46 -1.47 -22.87
N HIS A 181 -3.41 -0.90 -22.26
CA HIS A 181 -2.05 -0.96 -22.79
C HIS A 181 -1.54 -2.40 -22.93
N ARG A 182 -1.90 -3.29 -22.01
CA ARG A 182 -1.54 -4.72 -22.06
C ARG A 182 -2.31 -5.47 -23.15
N LEU A 183 -3.61 -5.20 -23.30
CA LEU A 183 -4.42 -5.76 -24.39
C LEU A 183 -3.83 -5.38 -25.76
N LEU A 184 -3.40 -4.12 -25.93
CA LEU A 184 -2.73 -3.66 -27.15
C LEU A 184 -1.39 -4.39 -27.41
N ARG A 185 -0.76 -4.92 -26.36
CA ARG A 185 0.47 -5.71 -26.43
C ARG A 185 0.24 -7.22 -26.45
N MET A 186 -1.02 -7.68 -26.57
CA MET A 186 -1.41 -9.09 -26.56
C MET A 186 -0.85 -9.87 -25.35
N ARG A 187 -0.77 -9.22 -24.18
CA ARG A 187 -0.38 -9.89 -22.93
C ARG A 187 -1.62 -10.39 -22.20
N SER A 188 -1.65 -11.68 -21.86
CA SER A 188 -2.78 -12.36 -21.23
C SER A 188 -2.66 -12.53 -19.72
N GLU A 189 -1.52 -12.18 -19.11
CA GLU A 189 -1.34 -12.38 -17.66
C GLU A 189 -2.26 -11.43 -16.88
N THR A 190 -2.62 -11.85 -15.68
CA THR A 190 -3.40 -11.06 -14.72
C THR A 190 -2.68 -9.75 -14.37
N PHE A 191 -3.44 -8.69 -14.10
CA PHE A 191 -2.89 -7.39 -13.74
C PHE A 191 -3.02 -7.13 -12.24
N PRO A 192 -1.90 -6.95 -11.52
CA PRO A 192 -1.93 -6.65 -10.09
C PRO A 192 -2.50 -5.25 -9.86
N PHE A 193 -3.63 -5.18 -9.16
CA PHE A 193 -4.37 -3.93 -8.96
C PHE A 193 -3.81 -3.10 -7.78
N GLY A 194 -3.12 -3.72 -6.83
CA GLY A 194 -2.53 -3.08 -5.65
C GLY A 194 -1.62 -1.88 -6.00
N PRO A 195 -0.70 -1.98 -6.98
CA PRO A 195 0.09 -0.84 -7.44
C PRO A 195 -0.74 0.34 -7.92
N SER A 196 -1.89 0.09 -8.57
CA SER A 196 -2.78 1.16 -9.04
C SER A 196 -3.45 1.89 -7.87
N ILE A 197 -3.83 1.15 -6.82
CA ILE A 197 -4.38 1.74 -5.58
C ILE A 197 -3.32 2.64 -4.91
N ILE A 198 -2.10 2.15 -4.75
CA ILE A 198 -1.03 2.91 -4.09
C ILE A 198 -0.65 4.14 -4.91
N TYR A 199 -0.55 4.00 -6.23
CA TYR A 199 -0.23 5.12 -7.10
C TYR A 199 -1.32 6.20 -7.06
N ALA A 200 -2.60 5.81 -7.10
CA ALA A 200 -3.72 6.74 -6.94
C ALA A 200 -3.69 7.44 -5.58
N PHE A 201 -3.41 6.71 -4.50
CA PHE A 201 -3.32 7.28 -3.17
C PHE A 201 -2.19 8.31 -3.08
N ILE A 202 -0.99 7.97 -3.54
CA ILE A 202 0.15 8.89 -3.54
C ILE A 202 -0.18 10.12 -4.39
N LEU A 203 -0.64 9.95 -5.63
CA LEU A 203 -0.99 11.07 -6.51
C LEU A 203 -2.03 11.99 -5.89
N PHE A 204 -3.03 11.43 -5.22
CA PHE A 204 -4.08 12.23 -4.62
C PHE A 204 -3.56 13.09 -3.46
N PHE A 205 -2.69 12.53 -2.60
CA PHE A 205 -2.19 13.20 -1.40
C PHE A 205 -0.90 14.00 -1.59
N THR A 206 -0.11 13.77 -2.65
CA THR A 206 1.07 14.61 -2.93
C THR A 206 0.70 15.88 -3.71
N ASN A 207 -0.48 15.91 -4.34
CA ASN A 207 -0.90 16.97 -5.23
C ASN A 207 -1.88 17.94 -4.56
N ASP A 208 -1.69 18.22 -3.27
CA ASP A 208 -2.51 19.11 -2.42
C ASP A 208 -2.80 20.52 -3.00
N SER A 209 -2.19 20.88 -4.13
CA SER A 209 -2.65 21.99 -4.98
C SER A 209 -4.11 21.84 -5.45
N LEU A 210 -4.66 20.61 -5.47
CA LEU A 210 -6.08 20.33 -5.76
C LEU A 210 -7.01 20.58 -4.56
N TRP A 211 -6.48 20.67 -3.32
CA TRP A 211 -7.25 20.81 -2.08
C TRP A 211 -7.12 22.18 -1.40
N VAL A 212 -6.02 22.91 -1.60
CA VAL A 212 -5.91 24.30 -1.08
C VAL A 212 -7.05 25.19 -1.61
N ASN A 213 -7.62 24.88 -2.78
CA ASN A 213 -8.79 25.58 -3.32
C ASN A 213 -10.16 25.02 -2.88
N SER A 214 -10.25 23.82 -2.29
CA SER A 214 -11.52 23.24 -1.83
C SER A 214 -11.85 23.56 -0.37
N SER A 215 -10.94 24.22 0.36
CA SER A 215 -11.25 24.92 1.63
C SER A 215 -12.32 26.02 1.49
N LYS A 216 -12.81 26.29 0.28
CA LYS A 216 -13.99 27.12 -0.01
C LYS A 216 -15.33 26.38 0.06
N PHE A 217 -15.36 25.08 0.28
CA PHE A 217 -16.62 24.35 0.53
C PHE A 217 -16.83 24.18 2.03
N HIS A 218 -17.22 25.29 2.67
CA HIS A 218 -17.96 25.26 3.92
C HIS A 218 -19.37 24.70 3.66
N TYR A 219 -19.70 23.60 4.31
CA TYR A 219 -21.06 23.25 4.70
C TYR A 219 -21.05 22.96 6.20
#